data_AF-A0A2E2N2R0-F1
#
_entry.id   AF-A0A2E2N2R0-F1
#
_cell.length_a   1.000
_cell.length_b   1.000
_cell.length_c   1.000
_cell.angle_alpha   90.00
_cell.angle_beta   90.00
_cell.angle_gamma   90.00
#
_symmetry.space_group_name_H-M   'P 1'
#
loop_
_entity.id
_entity.type
_entity.pdbx_description
1 polymer ?
#
loop_
_entity_poly.entity_id
_entity_poly.type
_entity_poly.pdbx_seq_one_letter_code
_entity_poly.pdbx_strand_id
1 'polypeptide(L)'
;MQLALLREGIPFRLAREDRFVFRLPLVEALAGYLSLALSPEQLRDPGALMPMFAQPTCFVPREVLAGLVQRLADTQSWPGPGDALLARLKPHQKRTLKRRWQLLCELPKLAHLSADALLEHVVAEVEAEKVLKRAASRRDKGEEDVRLLDVLIEQAREVGDIATFIELLRRPVQNRDEGVLINTVHGAKGLEWPLVMVGAVNEEDFPHYSRDNPLSPERLEEERRLYYVAITRAIERLVILHDGGDHRPSRFIQESACRDASAVARALYRCADGADPEEVKVAEPALVKRYLDALGQPLPLKALERAPGNGHYQVGERIRHGVFGDGEVALVEGDPANPVIEVRFDRAGKRRLIAHRAPIERLSSA
;
A
#
# COMPACT_ATOMS: atom_id res chain seq x y z
N MET A 1 -3.46 7.86 -3.02
CA MET A 1 -3.50 8.58 -4.32
C MET A 1 -4.90 9.07 -4.69
N GLN A 2 -5.88 8.20 -5.00
CA GLN A 2 -7.24 8.64 -5.42
C GLN A 2 -7.88 9.64 -4.44
N LEU A 3 -7.83 9.34 -3.14
CA LEU A 3 -8.35 10.20 -2.05
C LEU A 3 -7.66 11.56 -2.01
N ALA A 4 -6.33 11.60 -2.10
CA ALA A 4 -5.55 12.84 -2.13
C ALA A 4 -5.92 13.73 -3.32
N LEU A 5 -6.04 13.15 -4.52
CA LEU A 5 -6.44 13.91 -5.72
C LEU A 5 -7.85 14.49 -5.60
N LEU A 6 -8.81 13.75 -5.01
CA LEU A 6 -10.16 14.27 -4.78
C LEU A 6 -10.19 15.44 -3.81
N ARG A 7 -9.40 15.38 -2.73
CA ARG A 7 -9.31 16.45 -1.72
C ARG A 7 -8.76 17.73 -2.31
N GLU A 8 -7.71 17.61 -3.13
CA GLU A 8 -7.10 18.75 -3.84
C GLU A 8 -7.90 19.20 -5.07
N GLY A 9 -9.03 18.53 -5.38
CA GLY A 9 -9.84 18.85 -6.56
C GLY A 9 -9.13 18.57 -7.89
N ILE A 10 -8.09 17.75 -7.89
CA ILE A 10 -7.31 17.40 -9.09
C ILE A 10 -8.09 16.32 -9.87
N PRO A 11 -8.46 16.58 -11.14
CA PRO A 11 -9.15 15.59 -11.95
C PRO A 11 -8.23 14.40 -12.25
N PHE A 12 -8.79 13.19 -12.21
CA PHE A 12 -8.07 11.97 -12.57
C PHE A 12 -8.96 10.98 -13.29
N ARG A 13 -8.32 10.02 -13.94
CA ARG A 13 -8.97 8.87 -14.56
C ARG A 13 -8.23 7.58 -14.25
N LEU A 14 -8.98 6.49 -14.12
CA LEU A 14 -8.45 5.14 -13.98
C LEU A 14 -8.48 4.44 -15.33
N ALA A 15 -7.40 3.74 -15.69
CA ALA A 15 -7.40 2.86 -16.86
C ALA A 15 -8.42 1.70 -16.73
N ARG A 16 -8.83 1.38 -15.49
CA ARG A 16 -9.79 0.34 -15.14
C ARG A 16 -10.82 0.90 -14.16
N GLU A 17 -12.06 1.08 -14.62
CA GLU A 17 -13.12 1.73 -13.84
C GLU A 17 -13.58 0.92 -12.62
N ASP A 18 -13.42 -0.40 -12.66
CA ASP A 18 -13.75 -1.31 -11.55
C ASP A 18 -12.82 -1.12 -10.33
N ARG A 19 -11.75 -0.31 -10.46
CA ARG A 19 -10.80 0.02 -9.40
C ARG A 19 -11.08 1.34 -8.68
N PHE A 20 -12.22 1.97 -8.95
CA PHE A 20 -12.66 3.12 -8.17
C PHE A 20 -12.99 2.67 -6.75
N VAL A 21 -12.17 3.09 -5.78
CA VAL A 21 -12.32 2.70 -4.37
C VAL A 21 -13.73 3.04 -3.85
N PHE A 22 -14.27 4.18 -4.28
CA PHE A 22 -15.58 4.69 -3.88
C PHE A 22 -16.79 3.90 -4.43
N ARG A 23 -16.57 3.11 -5.50
CA ARG A 23 -17.62 2.24 -6.08
C ARG A 23 -17.54 0.82 -5.54
N LEU A 24 -16.62 0.53 -4.62
CA LEU A 24 -16.53 -0.78 -4.01
C LEU A 24 -17.74 -0.97 -3.08
N PRO A 25 -18.45 -2.11 -3.17
CA PRO A 25 -19.61 -2.38 -2.30
C PRO A 25 -19.30 -2.26 -0.81
N LEU A 26 -18.07 -2.58 -0.41
CA LEU A 26 -17.59 -2.40 0.96
C LEU A 26 -17.61 -0.92 1.38
N VAL A 27 -17.11 -0.03 0.52
CA VAL A 27 -17.04 1.41 0.80
C VAL A 27 -18.43 2.04 0.81
N GLU A 28 -19.31 1.63 -0.10
CA GLU A 28 -20.73 2.03 -0.09
C GLU A 28 -21.42 1.62 1.23
N ALA A 29 -21.14 0.40 1.72
CA ALA A 29 -21.68 -0.07 2.98
C ALA A 29 -21.15 0.72 4.18
N LEU A 30 -19.83 0.98 4.24
CA LEU A 30 -19.22 1.81 5.29
C LEU A 30 -19.78 3.23 5.29
N ALA A 31 -19.95 3.85 4.12
CA ALA A 31 -20.65 5.13 4.00
C ALA A 31 -22.09 5.06 4.51
N GLY A 32 -22.79 3.94 4.26
CA GLY A 32 -24.11 3.66 4.82
C GLY A 32 -24.14 3.62 6.34
N TYR A 33 -23.19 2.90 6.97
CA TYR A 33 -23.07 2.84 8.44
C TYR A 33 -22.87 4.24 9.04
N LEU A 34 -21.97 5.03 8.47
CA LEU A 34 -21.75 6.41 8.91
C LEU A 34 -22.98 7.30 8.69
N SER A 35 -23.65 7.15 7.55
CA SER A 35 -24.87 7.91 7.23
C SER A 35 -25.98 7.63 8.24
N LEU A 36 -26.11 6.37 8.70
CA LEU A 36 -27.13 5.98 9.65
C LEU A 36 -26.95 6.63 11.03
N ALA A 37 -25.72 6.97 11.42
CA ALA A 37 -25.47 7.71 12.64
C ALA A 37 -26.08 9.13 12.59
N LEU A 38 -26.08 9.77 11.42
CA LEU A 38 -26.62 11.12 11.23
C LEU A 38 -28.12 11.13 10.82
N SER A 39 -28.58 10.08 10.17
CA SER A 39 -29.92 9.97 9.58
C SER A 39 -30.63 8.67 10.01
N PRO A 40 -31.15 8.59 11.25
CA PRO A 40 -31.75 7.37 11.80
C PRO A 40 -32.98 6.88 11.03
N GLU A 41 -33.67 7.76 10.31
CA GLU A 41 -34.80 7.43 9.44
C GLU A 41 -34.43 6.42 8.34
N GLN A 42 -33.15 6.32 7.97
CA GLN A 42 -32.65 5.31 7.02
C GLN A 42 -32.84 3.87 7.53
N LEU A 43 -33.07 3.64 8.84
CA LEU A 43 -33.46 2.33 9.36
C LEU A 43 -34.76 1.80 8.74
N ARG A 44 -35.60 2.68 8.19
CA ARG A 44 -36.86 2.33 7.52
C ARG A 44 -36.72 2.21 5.99
N ASP A 45 -35.52 2.37 5.45
CA ASP A 45 -35.26 2.25 4.02
C ASP A 45 -34.52 0.92 3.72
N PRO A 46 -35.19 -0.06 3.09
CA PRO A 46 -34.56 -1.30 2.65
C PRO A 46 -33.35 -1.07 1.74
N GLY A 47 -33.39 -0.02 0.91
CA GLY A 47 -32.29 0.34 0.01
C GLY A 47 -31.04 0.76 0.76
N ALA A 48 -31.18 1.60 1.80
CA ALA A 48 -30.09 2.01 2.67
C ALA A 48 -29.52 0.84 3.50
N LEU A 49 -30.38 -0.05 3.99
CA LEU A 49 -29.99 -1.22 4.80
C LEU A 49 -29.23 -2.29 4.00
N MET A 50 -29.59 -2.50 2.73
CA MET A 50 -29.09 -3.64 1.96
C MET A 50 -27.55 -3.69 1.82
N PRO A 51 -26.84 -2.60 1.47
CA PRO A 51 -25.37 -2.60 1.42
C PRO A 51 -24.72 -3.00 2.75
N MET A 52 -25.22 -2.44 3.86
CA MET A 52 -24.70 -2.74 5.21
C MET A 52 -24.88 -4.22 5.58
N PHE A 53 -25.99 -4.84 5.21
CA PHE A 53 -26.20 -6.28 5.41
C PHE A 53 -25.40 -7.16 4.43
N ALA A 54 -25.13 -6.66 3.22
CA ALA A 54 -24.37 -7.36 2.21
C ALA A 54 -22.85 -7.32 2.46
N GLN A 55 -22.34 -6.26 3.09
CA GLN A 55 -20.90 -6.04 3.26
C GLN A 55 -20.50 -5.61 4.69
N PRO A 56 -19.40 -6.15 5.24
CA PRO A 56 -18.70 -7.36 4.78
C PRO A 56 -19.65 -8.57 4.73
N THR A 57 -19.38 -9.55 3.87
CA THR A 57 -20.31 -10.66 3.60
C THR A 57 -20.76 -11.38 4.88
N CYS A 58 -22.07 -11.54 5.04
CA CYS A 58 -22.64 -12.39 6.09
C CYS A 58 -22.61 -13.88 5.72
N PHE A 59 -22.08 -14.23 4.53
CA PHE A 59 -22.20 -15.57 3.93
C PHE A 59 -23.65 -16.04 3.79
N VAL A 60 -24.58 -15.11 3.54
CA VAL A 60 -26.01 -15.36 3.39
C VAL A 60 -26.44 -14.99 1.96
N PRO A 61 -27.26 -15.80 1.28
CA PRO A 61 -27.75 -15.47 -0.06
C PRO A 61 -28.49 -14.14 -0.13
N ARG A 62 -28.28 -13.40 -1.21
CA ARG A 62 -28.83 -12.04 -1.41
C ARG A 62 -30.35 -11.98 -1.29
N GLU A 63 -31.06 -12.98 -1.78
CA GLU A 63 -32.53 -13.07 -1.69
C GLU A 63 -33.03 -13.15 -0.24
N VAL A 64 -32.31 -13.90 0.61
CA VAL A 64 -32.64 -14.02 2.03
C VAL A 64 -32.35 -12.71 2.76
N LEU A 65 -31.25 -12.03 2.41
CA LEU A 65 -30.94 -10.69 2.93
C LEU A 65 -32.01 -9.69 2.53
N ALA A 66 -32.45 -9.67 1.27
CA ALA A 66 -33.48 -8.75 0.79
C ALA A 66 -34.79 -8.91 1.57
N GLY A 67 -35.24 -10.16 1.78
CA GLY A 67 -36.44 -10.43 2.59
C GLY A 67 -36.29 -10.01 4.05
N LEU A 68 -35.12 -10.26 4.66
CA LEU A 68 -34.84 -9.84 6.04
C LEU A 68 -34.81 -8.31 6.17
N VAL A 69 -34.10 -7.64 5.26
CA VAL A 69 -33.94 -6.19 5.25
C VAL A 69 -35.28 -5.49 5.08
N GLN A 70 -36.12 -5.96 4.15
CA GLN A 70 -37.49 -5.44 3.99
C GLN A 70 -38.28 -5.55 5.30
N ARG A 71 -38.24 -6.73 5.94
CA ARG A 71 -38.95 -6.96 7.21
C ARG A 71 -38.43 -6.06 8.33
N LEU A 72 -37.12 -5.91 8.45
CA LEU A 72 -36.51 -5.04 9.46
C LEU A 72 -36.90 -3.57 9.24
N ALA A 73 -36.91 -3.10 7.99
CA ALA A 73 -37.38 -1.76 7.64
C ALA A 73 -38.85 -1.54 8.03
N ASP A 74 -39.72 -2.50 7.74
CA ASP A 74 -41.16 -2.39 8.01
C ASP A 74 -41.47 -2.45 9.52
N THR A 75 -40.87 -3.40 10.24
CA THR A 75 -41.26 -3.69 11.63
C THR A 75 -40.36 -3.04 12.67
N GLN A 76 -39.16 -2.57 12.28
CA GLN A 76 -38.13 -2.03 13.18
C GLN A 76 -37.79 -3.00 14.32
N SER A 77 -37.94 -4.30 14.10
CA SER A 77 -37.80 -5.33 15.13
C SER A 77 -37.17 -6.59 14.58
N TRP A 78 -36.24 -7.20 15.33
CA TRP A 78 -35.64 -8.47 14.94
C TRP A 78 -36.70 -9.59 14.85
N PRO A 79 -36.72 -10.41 13.77
CA PRO A 79 -37.71 -11.47 13.64
C PRO A 79 -37.60 -12.56 14.70
N GLY A 80 -38.74 -13.12 15.10
CA GLY A 80 -38.81 -14.16 16.12
C GLY A 80 -38.14 -15.49 15.69
N PRO A 81 -37.86 -16.41 16.64
CA PRO A 81 -37.16 -17.67 16.35
C PRO A 81 -37.85 -18.58 15.32
N GLY A 82 -39.18 -18.51 15.20
CA GLY A 82 -39.99 -19.30 14.27
C GLY A 82 -40.17 -18.67 12.89
N ASP A 83 -39.50 -17.55 12.59
CA ASP A 83 -39.64 -16.87 11.31
C ASP A 83 -39.09 -17.73 10.15
N ALA A 84 -39.90 -17.88 9.10
CA ALA A 84 -39.57 -18.67 7.92
C ALA A 84 -38.29 -18.21 7.20
N LEU A 85 -37.98 -16.91 7.22
CA LEU A 85 -36.74 -16.36 6.65
C LEU A 85 -35.52 -16.82 7.44
N LEU A 86 -35.63 -16.86 8.77
CA LEU A 86 -34.56 -17.31 9.64
C LEU A 86 -34.43 -18.83 9.65
N ALA A 87 -35.50 -19.59 9.42
CA ALA A 87 -35.50 -21.06 9.47
C ALA A 87 -34.40 -21.70 8.60
N ARG A 88 -34.09 -21.09 7.45
CA ARG A 88 -33.09 -21.58 6.47
C ARG A 88 -31.64 -21.23 6.82
N LEU A 89 -31.41 -20.43 7.86
CA LEU A 89 -30.07 -19.92 8.23
C LEU A 89 -29.40 -20.78 9.30
N LYS A 90 -28.08 -20.95 9.17
CA LYS A 90 -27.24 -21.58 10.19
C LYS A 90 -27.19 -20.70 11.46
N PRO A 91 -26.98 -21.27 12.66
CA PRO A 91 -26.96 -20.52 13.91
C PRO A 91 -25.98 -19.34 13.92
N HIS A 92 -24.80 -19.49 13.31
CA HIS A 92 -23.82 -18.40 13.22
C HIS A 92 -24.30 -17.25 12.32
N GLN A 93 -24.94 -17.54 11.18
CA GLN A 93 -25.50 -16.53 10.28
C GLN A 93 -26.59 -15.70 10.98
N LYS A 94 -27.49 -16.38 11.72
CA LYS A 94 -28.53 -15.70 12.53
C LYS A 94 -27.90 -14.74 13.54
N ARG A 95 -26.86 -15.20 14.24
CA ARG A 95 -26.15 -14.39 15.25
C ARG A 95 -25.46 -13.18 14.63
N THR A 96 -24.74 -13.37 13.52
CA THR A 96 -24.07 -12.28 12.79
C THR A 96 -25.07 -11.23 12.32
N LEU A 97 -26.17 -11.65 11.68
CA LEU A 97 -27.21 -10.73 11.20
C LEU A 97 -27.90 -9.99 12.35
N LYS A 98 -28.18 -10.68 13.47
CA LYS A 98 -28.79 -10.06 14.65
C LYS A 98 -27.88 -9.01 15.28
N ARG A 99 -26.59 -9.33 15.45
CA ARG A 99 -25.59 -8.37 15.95
C ARG A 99 -25.48 -7.16 15.03
N ARG A 100 -25.46 -7.38 13.72
CA ARG A 100 -25.44 -6.30 12.73
C ARG A 100 -26.68 -5.41 12.85
N TRP A 101 -27.87 -5.98 12.98
CA TRP A 101 -29.09 -5.18 13.24
C TRP A 101 -28.99 -4.36 14.53
N GLN A 102 -28.45 -4.95 15.61
CA GLN A 102 -28.25 -4.24 16.88
C GLN A 102 -27.29 -3.07 16.73
N LEU A 103 -26.16 -3.26 16.04
CA LEU A 103 -25.23 -2.20 15.69
C LEU A 103 -25.94 -1.08 14.93
N LEU A 104 -26.71 -1.40 13.88
CA LEU A 104 -27.44 -0.39 13.09
C LEU A 104 -28.39 0.45 13.96
N CYS A 105 -29.09 -0.18 14.90
CA CYS A 105 -29.97 0.52 15.84
C CYS A 105 -29.21 1.39 16.86
N GLU A 106 -27.93 1.11 17.09
CA GLU A 106 -27.08 1.80 18.06
C GLU A 106 -26.37 3.02 17.45
N LEU A 107 -26.03 2.98 16.15
CA LEU A 107 -25.27 4.03 15.47
C LEU A 107 -25.79 5.46 15.66
N PRO A 108 -27.11 5.75 15.65
CA PRO A 108 -27.64 7.08 15.97
C PRO A 108 -27.15 7.65 17.31
N LYS A 109 -26.89 6.78 18.30
CA LYS A 109 -26.41 7.18 19.63
C LYS A 109 -24.92 7.49 19.63
N LEU A 110 -24.19 7.03 18.61
CA LEU A 110 -22.75 7.18 18.45
C LEU A 110 -22.38 8.36 17.53
N ALA A 111 -23.35 9.17 17.10
CA ALA A 111 -23.13 10.36 16.26
C ALA A 111 -22.22 11.44 16.87
N HIS A 112 -21.92 11.34 18.17
CA HIS A 112 -21.01 12.24 18.87
C HIS A 112 -19.53 11.87 18.68
N LEU A 113 -19.22 10.69 18.15
CA LEU A 113 -17.86 10.26 17.84
C LEU A 113 -17.30 11.00 16.61
N SER A 114 -15.98 11.04 16.47
CA SER A 114 -15.33 11.45 15.23
C SER A 114 -15.52 10.41 14.13
N ALA A 115 -15.30 10.80 12.87
CA ALA A 115 -15.47 9.91 11.72
C ALA A 115 -14.61 8.64 11.81
N ASP A 116 -13.35 8.77 12.24
CA ASP A 116 -12.44 7.64 12.42
C ASP A 116 -12.87 6.73 13.57
N ALA A 117 -13.21 7.28 14.73
CA ALA A 117 -13.64 6.49 15.89
C ALA A 117 -14.93 5.71 15.60
N LEU A 118 -15.89 6.33 14.90
CA LEU A 118 -17.11 5.66 14.48
C LEU A 118 -16.83 4.55 13.45
N LEU A 119 -15.96 4.83 12.48
CA LEU A 119 -15.60 3.85 11.45
C LEU A 119 -14.82 2.65 12.04
N GLU A 120 -13.86 2.90 12.94
CA GLU A 120 -13.13 1.88 13.70
C GLU A 120 -14.10 1.00 14.49
N HIS A 121 -15.08 1.61 15.18
CA HIS A 121 -16.11 0.88 15.91
C HIS A 121 -16.94 -0.02 14.98
N VAL A 122 -17.41 0.51 13.83
CA VAL A 122 -18.16 -0.27 12.83
C VAL A 122 -17.33 -1.44 12.31
N VAL A 123 -16.08 -1.19 11.92
CA VAL A 123 -15.15 -2.20 11.38
C VAL A 123 -14.93 -3.34 12.38
N ALA A 124 -14.78 -3.01 13.66
CA ALA A 124 -14.63 -3.98 14.73
C ALA A 124 -15.90 -4.80 14.96
N GLU A 125 -17.06 -4.16 15.11
CA GLU A 125 -18.34 -4.82 15.42
C GLU A 125 -18.83 -5.75 14.30
N VAL A 126 -18.53 -5.43 13.05
CA VAL A 126 -18.85 -6.31 11.91
C VAL A 126 -17.77 -7.36 11.62
N GLU A 127 -16.71 -7.42 12.45
CA GLU A 127 -15.54 -8.28 12.30
C GLU A 127 -14.91 -8.15 10.89
N ALA A 128 -14.84 -6.93 10.34
CA ALA A 128 -14.60 -6.70 8.91
C ALA A 128 -13.31 -7.34 8.41
N GLU A 129 -12.18 -7.11 9.08
CA GLU A 129 -10.90 -7.68 8.68
C GLU A 129 -10.92 -9.20 8.57
N LYS A 130 -11.49 -9.86 9.59
CA LYS A 130 -11.56 -11.32 9.65
C LYS A 130 -12.47 -11.86 8.56
N VAL A 131 -13.59 -11.18 8.30
CA VAL A 131 -14.53 -11.56 7.23
C VAL A 131 -13.88 -11.38 5.86
N LEU A 132 -13.20 -10.26 5.61
CA LEU A 132 -12.51 -9.98 4.35
C LEU A 132 -11.40 -11.00 4.08
N LYS A 133 -10.53 -11.26 5.06
CA LYS A 133 -9.48 -12.30 4.96
C LYS A 133 -10.07 -13.69 4.68
N ARG A 134 -11.21 -14.02 5.29
CA ARG A 134 -11.89 -15.32 5.11
C ARG A 134 -12.62 -15.43 3.77
N ALA A 135 -13.21 -14.34 3.27
CA ALA A 135 -13.99 -14.32 2.05
C ALA A 135 -13.12 -14.19 0.79
N ALA A 136 -11.90 -13.68 0.92
CA ALA A 136 -10.99 -13.50 -0.19
C ALA A 136 -10.61 -14.84 -0.83
N SER A 137 -10.60 -14.88 -2.17
CA SER A 137 -10.17 -16.05 -2.94
C SER A 137 -8.69 -16.35 -2.79
N ARG A 138 -7.90 -15.32 -2.45
CA ARG A 138 -6.46 -15.39 -2.22
C ARG A 138 -6.09 -14.47 -1.06
N ARG A 139 -5.02 -14.79 -0.35
CA ARG A 139 -4.61 -14.07 0.86
C ARG A 139 -4.13 -12.64 0.57
N ASP A 140 -3.37 -12.45 -0.51
CA ASP A 140 -2.97 -11.13 -1.03
C ASP A 140 -4.19 -10.20 -1.17
N LYS A 141 -5.26 -10.71 -1.78
CA LYS A 141 -6.50 -9.94 -1.96
C LYS A 141 -7.17 -9.57 -0.63
N GLY A 142 -7.19 -10.50 0.32
CA GLY A 142 -7.71 -10.22 1.66
C GLY A 142 -6.90 -9.17 2.41
N GLU A 143 -5.57 -9.18 2.25
CA GLU A 143 -4.67 -8.17 2.82
C GLU A 143 -4.79 -6.81 2.13
N GLU A 144 -5.05 -6.76 0.82
CA GLU A 144 -5.39 -5.52 0.10
C GLU A 144 -6.70 -4.90 0.61
N ASP A 145 -7.75 -5.71 0.78
CA ASP A 145 -9.05 -5.22 1.25
C ASP A 145 -9.00 -4.75 2.71
N VAL A 146 -8.13 -5.34 3.54
CA VAL A 146 -7.87 -4.88 4.91
C VAL A 146 -7.09 -3.57 4.91
N ARG A 147 -6.04 -3.45 4.09
CA ARG A 147 -5.31 -2.19 3.93
C ARG A 147 -6.20 -1.04 3.47
N LEU A 148 -7.22 -1.34 2.66
CA LEU A 148 -8.23 -0.35 2.30
C LEU A 148 -8.97 0.17 3.53
N LEU A 149 -9.33 -0.68 4.50
CA LEU A 149 -9.97 -0.24 5.75
C LEU A 149 -9.05 0.71 6.52
N ASP A 150 -7.78 0.35 6.67
CA ASP A 150 -6.79 1.17 7.38
C ASP A 150 -6.65 2.55 6.75
N VAL A 151 -6.54 2.61 5.43
CA VAL A 151 -6.48 3.88 4.67
C VAL A 151 -7.76 4.69 4.85
N LEU A 152 -8.94 4.06 4.86
CA LEU A 152 -10.20 4.78 5.07
C LEU A 152 -10.31 5.34 6.49
N ILE A 153 -9.84 4.61 7.50
CA ILE A 153 -9.78 5.08 8.89
C ILE A 153 -8.81 6.26 9.02
N GLU A 154 -7.62 6.15 8.45
CA GLU A 154 -6.64 7.25 8.45
C GLU A 154 -7.21 8.50 7.77
N GLN A 155 -7.86 8.35 6.61
CA GLN A 155 -8.49 9.47 5.93
C GLN A 155 -9.68 10.04 6.70
N ALA A 156 -10.46 9.21 7.39
CA ALA A 156 -11.52 9.67 8.28
C ALA A 156 -10.96 10.52 9.43
N ARG A 157 -9.77 10.19 9.93
CA ARG A 157 -9.07 10.96 10.98
C ARG A 157 -8.62 12.32 10.48
N GLU A 158 -8.08 12.38 9.27
CA GLU A 158 -7.65 13.64 8.65
C GLU A 158 -8.83 14.58 8.34
N VAL A 159 -9.99 14.02 7.96
CA VAL A 159 -11.22 14.79 7.71
C VAL A 159 -11.90 15.20 9.02
N GLY A 160 -11.90 14.31 10.03
CA GLY A 160 -12.46 14.52 11.37
C GLY A 160 -13.99 14.44 11.45
N ASP A 161 -14.69 15.14 10.56
CA ASP A 161 -16.16 15.25 10.55
C ASP A 161 -16.85 14.13 9.76
N ILE A 162 -17.91 13.53 10.35
CA ILE A 162 -18.66 12.42 9.76
C ILE A 162 -19.34 12.84 8.46
N ALA A 163 -20.01 14.00 8.43
CA ALA A 163 -20.78 14.43 7.27
C ALA A 163 -19.88 14.69 6.06
N THR A 164 -18.77 15.39 6.29
CA THR A 164 -17.74 15.67 5.28
C THR A 164 -17.10 14.38 4.76
N PHE A 165 -16.83 13.40 5.64
CA PHE A 165 -16.28 12.12 5.20
C PHE A 165 -17.29 11.30 4.38
N ILE A 166 -18.58 11.31 4.74
CA ILE A 166 -19.65 10.69 3.93
C ILE A 166 -19.71 11.32 2.54
N GLU A 167 -19.65 12.66 2.45
CA GLU A 167 -19.65 13.36 1.16
C GLU A 167 -18.47 12.90 0.29
N LEU A 168 -17.28 12.82 0.88
CA LEU A 168 -16.09 12.34 0.20
C LEU A 168 -16.25 10.88 -0.29
N LEU A 169 -16.83 9.99 0.51
CA LEU A 169 -17.06 8.59 0.12
C LEU A 169 -18.12 8.45 -0.98
N ARG A 170 -19.15 9.30 -0.97
CA ARG A 170 -20.26 9.27 -1.94
C ARG A 170 -20.00 10.14 -3.17
N ARG A 171 -18.92 10.92 -3.19
CA ARG A 171 -18.62 11.84 -4.29
C ARG A 171 -18.54 11.05 -5.60
N PRO A 172 -19.37 11.37 -6.61
CA PRO A 172 -19.32 10.66 -7.88
C PRO A 172 -17.98 10.95 -8.54
N VAL A 173 -17.09 9.98 -8.51
CA VAL A 173 -15.84 10.06 -9.26
C VAL A 173 -16.14 9.67 -10.69
N GLN A 174 -16.06 10.65 -11.58
CA GLN A 174 -16.13 10.45 -13.02
C GLN A 174 -14.71 10.44 -13.57
N ASN A 175 -14.42 9.46 -14.43
CA ASN A 175 -13.22 9.50 -15.25
C ASN A 175 -13.26 10.78 -16.08
N ARG A 176 -12.30 11.69 -15.84
CA ARG A 176 -12.13 12.88 -16.66
C ARG A 176 -10.97 12.64 -17.60
N ASP A 177 -11.22 12.69 -18.91
CA ASP A 177 -10.20 12.37 -19.93
C ASP A 177 -8.95 13.25 -19.83
N GLU A 178 -9.13 14.52 -19.45
CA GLU A 178 -8.04 15.49 -19.22
C GLU A 178 -7.38 15.37 -17.83
N GLY A 179 -7.80 14.41 -17.01
CA GLY A 179 -7.26 14.18 -15.67
C GLY A 179 -5.97 13.35 -15.65
N VAL A 180 -5.31 13.34 -14.50
CA VAL A 180 -4.17 12.46 -14.20
C VAL A 180 -4.56 11.00 -14.44
N LEU A 181 -3.83 10.29 -15.30
CA LEU A 181 -4.05 8.87 -15.52
C LEU A 181 -3.41 8.05 -14.39
N ILE A 182 -4.22 7.32 -13.64
CA ILE A 182 -3.77 6.31 -12.67
C ILE A 182 -3.90 4.94 -13.32
N ASN A 183 -2.78 4.23 -13.40
CA ASN A 183 -2.70 2.91 -14.02
C ASN A 183 -1.81 1.98 -13.20
N THR A 184 -1.92 0.68 -13.44
CA THR A 184 -0.94 -0.28 -12.94
C THR A 184 0.27 -0.33 -13.88
N VAL A 185 1.44 -0.71 -13.37
CA VAL A 185 2.65 -0.88 -14.19
C VAL A 185 2.41 -1.85 -15.36
N HIS A 186 1.69 -2.95 -15.11
CA HIS A 186 1.29 -3.91 -16.14
C HIS A 186 0.42 -3.27 -17.23
N GLY A 187 -0.54 -2.42 -16.84
CA GLY A 187 -1.42 -1.72 -17.76
C GLY A 187 -0.74 -0.59 -18.55
N ALA A 188 0.48 -0.21 -18.17
CA ALA A 188 1.26 0.82 -18.83
C ALA A 188 2.20 0.29 -19.94
N LYS A 189 2.29 -1.04 -20.11
CA LYS A 189 3.18 -1.66 -21.10
C LYS A 189 2.86 -1.18 -22.52
N GLY A 190 3.87 -0.67 -23.21
CA GLY A 190 3.74 -0.18 -24.59
C GLY A 190 3.18 1.24 -24.72
N LEU A 191 2.89 1.90 -23.59
CA LEU A 191 2.44 3.29 -23.55
C LEU A 191 3.58 4.19 -23.06
N GLU A 192 3.46 5.50 -23.26
CA GLU A 192 4.44 6.50 -22.84
C GLU A 192 3.77 7.85 -22.60
N TRP A 193 4.32 8.64 -21.67
CA TRP A 193 3.79 9.94 -21.26
C TRP A 193 4.91 10.95 -20.99
N PRO A 194 4.67 12.26 -21.20
CA PRO A 194 5.65 13.29 -20.88
C PRO A 194 6.13 13.24 -19.42
N LEU A 195 5.20 13.02 -18.48
CA LEU A 195 5.47 12.90 -17.05
C LEU A 195 4.92 11.57 -16.53
N VAL A 196 5.78 10.80 -15.85
CA VAL A 196 5.37 9.59 -15.14
C VAL A 196 5.77 9.69 -13.68
N MET A 197 4.81 9.39 -12.80
CA MET A 197 5.05 9.25 -11.36
C MET A 197 4.91 7.77 -10.99
N VAL A 198 5.97 7.18 -10.44
CA VAL A 198 5.94 5.81 -9.91
C VAL A 198 5.80 5.89 -8.40
N GLY A 199 4.64 5.48 -7.90
CA GLY A 199 4.32 5.44 -6.48
C GLY A 199 4.77 4.15 -5.78
N ALA A 200 4.86 4.20 -4.45
CA ALA A 200 5.16 3.06 -3.59
C ALA A 200 6.47 2.33 -3.96
N VAL A 201 7.52 3.11 -4.26
CA VAL A 201 8.85 2.57 -4.61
C VAL A 201 9.64 2.28 -3.32
N ASN A 202 9.06 1.40 -2.52
CA ASN A 202 9.60 0.90 -1.25
C ASN A 202 9.93 -0.59 -1.36
N GLU A 203 10.79 -1.10 -0.49
CA GLU A 203 10.88 -2.55 -0.28
C GLU A 203 9.51 -3.09 0.20
N GLU A 204 9.18 -4.33 -0.17
CA GLU A 204 7.89 -5.02 0.07
C GLU A 204 6.72 -4.53 -0.80
N ASP A 205 6.72 -3.26 -1.19
CA ASP A 205 5.75 -2.69 -2.15
C ASP A 205 6.20 -2.88 -3.61
N PHE A 206 7.43 -2.45 -3.93
CA PHE A 206 8.00 -2.54 -5.27
C PHE A 206 9.55 -2.62 -5.19
N PRO A 207 10.15 -3.82 -5.10
CA PRO A 207 9.59 -5.13 -5.46
C PRO A 207 8.51 -5.62 -4.51
N HIS A 208 7.45 -6.21 -5.07
CA HIS A 208 6.38 -6.77 -4.26
C HIS A 208 6.78 -8.13 -3.66
N TYR A 209 6.89 -8.18 -2.33
CA TYR A 209 7.12 -9.44 -1.61
C TYR A 209 6.58 -9.38 -0.18
N SER A 210 6.34 -10.56 0.39
CA SER A 210 5.88 -10.71 1.78
C SER A 210 6.37 -12.03 2.36
N ARG A 211 6.04 -12.31 3.64
CA ARG A 211 6.38 -13.58 4.30
C ARG A 211 5.85 -14.80 3.54
N ASP A 212 4.63 -14.69 3.02
CA ASP A 212 3.96 -15.77 2.29
C ASP A 212 4.24 -15.71 0.78
N ASN A 213 4.87 -14.61 0.34
CA ASN A 213 5.23 -14.35 -1.03
C ASN A 213 6.71 -13.97 -1.14
N PRO A 214 7.65 -14.86 -0.75
CA PRO A 214 9.06 -14.51 -0.61
C PRO A 214 9.70 -14.18 -1.96
N LEU A 215 10.65 -13.25 -1.92
CA LEU A 215 11.36 -12.77 -3.10
C LEU A 215 12.48 -13.74 -3.50
N SER A 216 12.16 -14.70 -4.38
CA SER A 216 13.19 -15.55 -5.00
C SER A 216 14.05 -14.75 -5.99
N PRO A 217 15.25 -15.23 -6.36
CA PRO A 217 16.08 -14.56 -7.37
C PRO A 217 15.33 -14.32 -8.69
N GLU A 218 14.60 -15.31 -9.19
CA GLU A 218 13.84 -15.22 -10.45
C GLU A 218 12.74 -14.16 -10.36
N ARG A 219 12.05 -14.10 -9.22
CA ARG A 219 11.00 -13.12 -8.96
C ARG A 219 11.54 -11.71 -8.78
N LEU A 220 12.71 -11.57 -8.16
CA LEU A 220 13.40 -10.29 -8.10
C LEU A 220 13.72 -9.78 -9.50
N GLU A 221 14.17 -10.66 -10.41
CA GLU A 221 14.36 -10.30 -11.82
C GLU A 221 13.05 -9.90 -12.52
N GLU A 222 11.94 -10.56 -12.21
CA GLU A 222 10.61 -10.20 -12.72
C GLU A 222 10.18 -8.81 -12.25
N GLU A 223 10.27 -8.54 -10.96
CA GLU A 223 9.96 -7.23 -10.37
C GLU A 223 10.90 -6.14 -10.92
N ARG A 224 12.19 -6.45 -11.14
CA ARG A 224 13.13 -5.51 -11.77
C ARG A 224 12.72 -5.18 -13.20
N ARG A 225 12.25 -6.17 -13.98
CA ARG A 225 11.69 -5.93 -15.32
C ARG A 225 10.44 -5.05 -15.27
N LEU A 226 9.57 -5.24 -14.27
CA LEU A 226 8.42 -4.36 -14.07
C LEU A 226 8.86 -2.93 -13.74
N TYR A 227 9.85 -2.76 -12.87
CA TYR A 227 10.41 -1.45 -12.55
C TYR A 227 11.01 -0.78 -13.80
N TYR A 228 11.79 -1.51 -14.59
CA TYR A 228 12.31 -1.05 -15.88
C TYR A 228 11.19 -0.59 -16.82
N VAL A 229 10.10 -1.36 -16.93
CA VAL A 229 8.93 -0.96 -17.71
C VAL A 229 8.37 0.36 -17.17
N ALA A 230 8.15 0.48 -15.85
CA ALA A 230 7.58 1.67 -15.23
C ALA A 230 8.41 2.94 -15.52
N ILE A 231 9.72 2.91 -15.30
CA ILE A 231 10.58 4.09 -15.47
C ILE A 231 10.74 4.48 -16.95
N THR A 232 10.72 3.51 -17.87
CA THR A 232 10.84 3.78 -19.32
C THR A 232 9.53 4.22 -19.97
N ARG A 233 8.44 4.40 -19.20
CA ARG A 233 7.23 5.03 -19.72
C ARG A 233 7.34 6.56 -19.76
N ALA A 234 8.32 7.14 -19.06
CA ALA A 234 8.56 8.59 -19.02
C ALA A 234 9.31 9.06 -20.26
N ILE A 235 8.82 10.14 -20.88
CA ILE A 235 9.50 10.80 -22.01
C ILE A 235 10.35 11.98 -21.51
N GLU A 236 9.77 12.87 -20.70
CA GLU A 236 10.44 14.11 -20.28
C GLU A 236 10.82 14.09 -18.80
N ARG A 237 9.92 13.61 -17.94
CA ARG A 237 10.10 13.65 -16.47
C ARG A 237 9.63 12.36 -15.82
N LEU A 238 10.49 11.84 -14.95
CA LEU A 238 10.20 10.71 -14.07
C LEU A 238 10.25 11.20 -12.62
N VAL A 239 9.19 10.92 -11.86
CA VAL A 239 9.14 11.13 -10.42
C VAL A 239 9.00 9.78 -9.74
N ILE A 240 9.90 9.49 -8.80
CA ILE A 240 9.84 8.28 -7.98
C ILE A 240 9.46 8.68 -6.57
N LEU A 241 8.39 8.07 -6.06
CA LEU A 241 7.82 8.36 -4.75
C LEU A 241 8.01 7.15 -3.83
N HIS A 242 8.62 7.40 -2.68
CA HIS A 242 8.72 6.48 -1.55
C HIS A 242 8.05 7.15 -0.33
N ASP A 243 7.66 6.39 0.68
CA ASP A 243 6.77 6.87 1.77
C ASP A 243 7.43 7.75 2.85
N GLY A 244 8.63 8.27 2.60
CA GLY A 244 9.29 9.16 3.56
C GLY A 244 9.84 8.50 4.83
N GLY A 245 9.76 7.17 5.00
CA GLY A 245 10.52 6.45 6.03
C GLY A 245 9.79 5.32 6.77
N ASP A 246 8.51 5.09 6.49
CA ASP A 246 7.76 3.97 7.10
C ASP A 246 8.27 2.62 6.57
N HIS A 247 8.63 2.57 5.29
CA HIS A 247 9.31 1.44 4.70
C HIS A 247 10.72 1.82 4.25
N ARG A 248 11.57 0.81 4.09
CA ARG A 248 12.89 1.01 3.47
C ARG A 248 12.67 1.41 2.01
N PRO A 249 13.39 2.42 1.47
CA PRO A 249 13.34 2.72 0.05
C PRO A 249 13.71 1.49 -0.78
N SER A 250 13.03 1.30 -1.92
CA SER A 250 13.30 0.16 -2.81
C SER A 250 14.75 0.13 -3.26
N ARG A 251 15.33 -1.08 -3.29
CA ARG A 251 16.64 -1.34 -3.90
C ARG A 251 16.74 -0.82 -5.34
N PHE A 252 15.62 -0.79 -6.07
CA PHE A 252 15.60 -0.35 -7.47
C PHE A 252 15.97 1.13 -7.63
N ILE A 253 15.76 1.97 -6.61
CA ILE A 253 16.20 3.38 -6.63
C ILE A 253 17.72 3.47 -6.72
N GLN A 254 18.42 2.60 -6.00
CA GLN A 254 19.89 2.54 -6.03
C GLN A 254 20.38 1.87 -7.31
N GLU A 255 19.78 0.73 -7.70
CA GLU A 255 20.15 0.00 -8.92
C GLU A 255 20.00 0.86 -10.20
N SER A 256 19.04 1.78 -10.22
CA SER A 256 18.82 2.71 -11.35
C SER A 256 19.62 4.02 -11.26
N ALA A 257 20.46 4.18 -10.23
CA ALA A 257 21.28 5.38 -10.01
C ALA A 257 20.46 6.70 -10.06
N CYS A 258 19.19 6.68 -9.62
CA CYS A 258 18.29 7.83 -9.74
C CYS A 258 18.81 9.10 -9.04
N ARG A 259 19.57 8.95 -7.96
CA ARG A 259 20.18 10.08 -7.25
C ARG A 259 21.27 10.75 -8.09
N ASP A 260 22.13 9.95 -8.72
CA ASP A 260 23.18 10.45 -9.62
C ASP A 260 22.54 11.12 -10.83
N ALA A 261 21.55 10.48 -11.45
CA ALA A 261 20.79 11.04 -12.57
C ALA A 261 20.17 12.41 -12.21
N SER A 262 19.57 12.53 -11.02
CA SER A 262 18.99 13.79 -10.56
C SER A 262 20.03 14.89 -10.32
N ALA A 263 21.20 14.54 -9.78
CA ALA A 263 22.30 15.49 -9.56
C ALA A 263 22.87 15.99 -10.89
N VAL A 264 23.07 15.08 -11.84
CA VAL A 264 23.53 15.38 -13.20
C VAL A 264 22.52 16.25 -13.94
N ALA A 265 21.24 15.91 -13.92
CA ALA A 265 20.20 16.71 -14.57
C ALA A 265 20.17 18.15 -14.04
N ARG A 266 20.25 18.34 -12.71
CA ARG A 266 20.34 19.70 -12.12
C ARG A 266 21.57 20.47 -12.57
N ALA A 267 22.72 19.81 -12.70
CA ALA A 267 23.93 20.46 -13.21
C ALA A 267 23.76 20.86 -14.68
N LEU A 268 23.24 19.97 -15.53
CA LEU A 268 22.98 20.25 -16.93
C LEU A 268 22.00 21.42 -17.13
N TYR A 269 20.91 21.47 -16.35
CA TYR A 269 19.97 22.59 -16.42
C TYR A 269 20.61 23.92 -16.02
N ARG A 270 21.42 23.94 -14.96
CA ARG A 270 22.17 25.15 -14.57
C ARG A 270 23.14 25.61 -15.66
N CYS A 271 23.85 24.69 -16.29
CA CYS A 271 24.73 25.01 -17.41
C CYS A 271 23.95 25.55 -18.62
N ALA A 272 22.77 25.00 -18.91
CA ALA A 272 21.90 25.48 -19.98
C ALA A 272 21.40 26.92 -19.70
N ASP A 273 21.22 27.28 -18.43
CA ASP A 273 20.91 28.64 -17.97
C ASP A 273 22.14 29.58 -17.90
N GLY A 274 23.31 29.13 -18.38
CA GLY A 274 24.53 29.94 -18.49
C GLY A 274 25.45 29.91 -17.27
N ALA A 275 25.22 29.02 -16.29
CA ALA A 275 26.16 28.82 -15.19
C ALA A 275 27.38 28.00 -15.62
N ASP A 276 28.52 28.23 -14.98
CA ASP A 276 29.71 27.42 -15.20
C ASP A 276 29.53 25.98 -14.66
N PRO A 277 30.13 24.95 -15.30
CA PRO A 277 30.03 23.58 -14.83
C PRO A 277 30.68 23.36 -13.46
N GLU A 278 29.85 23.12 -12.44
CA GLU A 278 30.31 22.73 -11.11
C GLU A 278 30.54 21.22 -10.99
N GLU A 279 31.44 20.84 -10.08
CA GLU A 279 31.73 19.45 -9.75
C GLU A 279 30.49 18.73 -9.21
N VAL A 280 30.03 17.70 -9.94
CA VAL A 280 28.87 16.89 -9.56
C VAL A 280 29.33 15.67 -8.79
N LYS A 281 28.86 15.55 -7.55
CA LYS A 281 29.10 14.37 -6.71
C LYS A 281 28.15 13.24 -7.09
N VAL A 282 28.69 12.10 -7.50
CA VAL A 282 27.93 10.92 -7.95
C VAL A 282 28.50 9.64 -7.37
N ALA A 283 27.66 8.64 -7.14
CA ALA A 283 28.06 7.33 -6.61
C ALA A 283 28.77 6.47 -7.68
N GLU A 284 28.36 6.59 -8.95
CA GLU A 284 28.88 5.80 -10.08
C GLU A 284 29.45 6.70 -11.20
N PRO A 285 30.62 7.36 -11.00
CA PRO A 285 31.17 8.32 -11.97
C PRO A 285 31.42 7.74 -13.36
N ALA A 286 31.86 6.48 -13.45
CA ALA A 286 32.15 5.84 -14.74
C ALA A 286 30.87 5.63 -15.57
N LEU A 287 29.77 5.26 -14.93
CA LEU A 287 28.47 5.12 -15.58
C LEU A 287 27.97 6.47 -16.08
N VAL A 288 27.99 7.49 -15.21
CA VAL A 288 27.56 8.85 -15.54
C VAL A 288 28.37 9.42 -16.69
N LYS A 289 29.70 9.30 -16.62
CA LYS A 289 30.61 9.79 -17.66
C LYS A 289 30.26 9.23 -19.03
N ARG A 290 29.98 7.92 -19.13
CA ARG A 290 29.58 7.28 -20.39
C ARG A 290 28.36 7.95 -21.04
N TYR A 291 27.37 8.35 -20.25
CA TYR A 291 26.18 9.03 -20.77
C TYR A 291 26.46 10.50 -21.13
N LEU A 292 27.23 11.22 -20.31
CA LEU A 292 27.61 12.60 -20.61
C LEU A 292 28.45 12.71 -21.88
N ASP A 293 29.39 11.77 -22.08
CA ASP A 293 30.20 11.69 -23.29
C ASP A 293 29.32 11.42 -24.52
N ALA A 294 28.34 10.52 -24.41
CA ALA A 294 27.38 10.25 -25.49
C ALA A 294 26.47 11.44 -25.83
N LEU A 295 26.16 12.29 -24.84
CA LEU A 295 25.40 13.53 -25.02
C LEU A 295 26.28 14.70 -25.51
N GLY A 296 27.60 14.56 -25.50
CA GLY A 296 28.52 15.67 -25.79
C GLY A 296 28.47 16.80 -24.76
N GLN A 297 28.05 16.50 -23.52
CA GLN A 297 27.87 17.47 -22.43
C GLN A 297 28.76 17.09 -21.24
N PRO A 298 30.08 17.28 -21.31
CA PRO A 298 30.98 16.90 -20.22
C PRO A 298 30.70 17.74 -18.97
N LEU A 299 30.64 17.07 -17.81
CA LEU A 299 30.60 17.71 -16.50
C LEU A 299 31.77 17.20 -15.65
N PRO A 300 32.37 18.04 -14.78
CA PRO A 300 33.32 17.56 -13.80
C PRO A 300 32.61 16.65 -12.79
N LEU A 301 33.10 15.42 -12.62
CA LEU A 301 32.51 14.41 -11.74
C LEU A 301 33.44 14.12 -10.56
N LYS A 302 32.85 14.02 -9.37
CA LYS A 302 33.53 13.51 -8.18
C LYS A 302 32.80 12.30 -7.64
N ALA A 303 33.55 11.23 -7.40
CA ALA A 303 33.03 10.09 -6.66
C ALA A 303 32.59 10.56 -5.27
N LEU A 304 31.35 10.25 -4.91
CA LEU A 304 30.95 10.36 -3.51
C LEU A 304 31.92 9.51 -2.69
N GLU A 305 32.52 10.13 -1.67
CA GLU A 305 33.25 9.40 -0.65
C GLU A 305 32.24 8.43 -0.03
N ARG A 306 32.36 7.16 -0.40
CA ARG A 306 31.75 6.11 0.39
C ARG A 306 32.38 6.30 1.77
N ALA A 307 31.57 6.64 2.77
CA ALA A 307 32.01 6.47 4.15
C ALA A 307 32.68 5.08 4.21
N PRO A 308 33.78 4.90 4.96
CA PRO A 308 34.33 3.57 5.16
C PRO A 308 33.24 2.74 5.84
N GLY A 309 32.37 2.15 5.01
CA GLY A 309 31.52 1.06 5.40
C GLY A 309 32.52 0.00 5.77
N ASN A 310 32.56 -0.35 7.05
CA ASN A 310 33.21 -1.57 7.48
C ASN A 310 32.78 -2.64 6.48
N GLY A 311 33.76 -3.12 5.70
CA GLY A 311 33.55 -3.52 4.31
C GLY A 311 32.33 -4.40 4.11
N HIS A 312 31.65 -4.22 2.97
CA HIS A 312 30.55 -5.06 2.51
C HIS A 312 30.69 -6.51 2.99
N TYR A 313 29.75 -6.96 3.84
CA TYR A 313 29.62 -8.38 4.12
C TYR A 313 29.26 -9.06 2.81
N GLN A 314 29.87 -10.20 2.53
CA GLN A 314 29.54 -11.00 1.35
C GLN A 314 28.86 -12.30 1.78
N VAL A 315 27.91 -12.76 0.98
CA VAL A 315 27.34 -14.10 1.16
C VAL A 315 28.46 -15.14 0.99
N GLY A 316 28.56 -16.08 1.91
CA GLY A 316 29.65 -17.06 2.00
C GLY A 316 30.80 -16.63 2.92
N GLU A 317 30.81 -15.39 3.41
CA GLU A 317 31.85 -14.92 4.32
C GLU A 317 31.73 -15.54 5.71
N ARG A 318 32.87 -15.98 6.28
CA ARG A 318 32.95 -16.49 7.66
C ARG A 318 33.15 -15.37 8.65
N ILE A 319 32.30 -15.34 9.67
CA ILE A 319 32.35 -14.36 10.75
C ILE A 319 32.28 -15.05 12.12
N ARG A 320 32.72 -14.37 13.17
CA ARG A 320 32.58 -14.78 14.57
C ARG A 320 31.73 -13.78 15.31
N HIS A 321 30.68 -14.25 16.00
CA HIS A 321 29.84 -13.42 16.86
C HIS A 321 30.14 -13.72 18.34
N GLY A 322 30.34 -12.69 19.16
CA GLY A 322 30.75 -12.83 20.57
C GLY A 322 29.83 -13.70 21.44
N VAL A 323 28.56 -13.87 21.04
CA VAL A 323 27.58 -14.74 21.74
C VAL A 323 27.30 -16.04 20.99
N PHE A 324 27.30 -16.02 19.65
CA PHE A 324 26.78 -17.12 18.84
C PHE A 324 27.88 -17.99 18.21
N GLY A 325 29.14 -17.58 18.39
CA GLY A 325 30.30 -18.28 17.86
C GLY A 325 30.49 -18.04 16.36
N ASP A 326 31.13 -18.99 15.70
CA ASP A 326 31.48 -18.90 14.28
C ASP A 326 30.25 -19.22 13.39
N GLY A 327 30.15 -18.54 12.25
CA GLY A 327 29.06 -18.72 11.31
C GLY A 327 29.37 -18.18 9.92
N GLU A 328 28.53 -18.54 8.97
CA GLU A 328 28.64 -18.12 7.57
C GLU A 328 27.50 -17.17 7.20
N VAL A 329 27.82 -16.06 6.56
CA VAL A 329 26.83 -15.09 6.08
C VAL A 329 26.03 -15.73 4.94
N ALA A 330 24.75 -15.96 5.15
CA ALA A 330 23.84 -16.55 4.17
C ALA A 330 23.12 -15.48 3.32
N LEU A 331 22.94 -14.28 3.85
CA LEU A 331 22.26 -13.18 3.17
C LEU A 331 22.74 -11.83 3.71
N VAL A 332 22.81 -10.83 2.85
CA VAL A 332 23.13 -9.44 3.20
C VAL A 332 22.06 -8.56 2.57
N GLU A 333 21.35 -7.79 3.39
CA GLU A 333 20.24 -6.95 2.96
C GLU A 333 20.34 -5.55 3.57
N GLY A 334 19.83 -4.54 2.85
CA GLY A 334 19.71 -3.17 3.36
C GLY A 334 20.89 -2.27 2.99
N ASP A 335 21.04 -1.19 3.75
CA ASP A 335 22.02 -0.14 3.49
C ASP A 335 23.46 -0.70 3.56
N PRO A 336 24.31 -0.49 2.54
CA PRO A 336 25.73 -0.82 2.60
C PRO A 336 26.46 -0.23 3.82
N ALA A 337 25.99 0.89 4.37
CA ALA A 337 26.54 1.53 5.56
C ALA A 337 26.02 0.91 6.88
N ASN A 338 24.94 0.13 6.84
CA ASN A 338 24.42 -0.58 8.01
C ASN A 338 23.62 -1.85 7.62
N PRO A 339 24.29 -2.88 7.10
CA PRO A 339 23.60 -4.02 6.54
C PRO A 339 22.97 -4.89 7.62
N VAL A 340 21.80 -5.45 7.30
CA VAL A 340 21.22 -6.57 8.03
C VAL A 340 21.72 -7.86 7.40
N ILE A 341 22.43 -8.68 8.17
CA ILE A 341 22.98 -9.95 7.72
C ILE A 341 22.19 -11.12 8.31
N GLU A 342 21.86 -12.12 7.49
CA GLU A 342 21.45 -13.45 7.98
C GLU A 342 22.71 -14.31 8.06
N VAL A 343 23.01 -14.83 9.24
CA VAL A 343 24.19 -15.65 9.50
C VAL A 343 23.74 -17.02 9.98
N ARG A 344 24.30 -18.06 9.38
CA ARG A 344 24.12 -19.45 9.82
C ARG A 344 25.27 -19.80 10.74
N PHE A 345 25.02 -19.76 12.04
CA PHE A 345 26.00 -20.10 13.08
C PHE A 345 26.09 -21.60 13.28
N ASP A 346 27.31 -22.11 13.48
CA ASP A 346 27.62 -23.54 13.60
C ASP A 346 26.86 -24.20 14.76
N ARG A 347 26.69 -23.46 15.87
CA ARG A 347 26.02 -23.96 17.10
C ARG A 347 24.69 -23.30 17.41
N ALA A 348 24.42 -22.11 16.86
CA ALA A 348 23.26 -21.29 17.22
C ALA A 348 22.18 -21.22 16.12
N GLY A 349 22.40 -21.90 14.98
CA GLY A 349 21.48 -21.90 13.86
C GLY A 349 21.41 -20.54 13.15
N LYS A 350 20.31 -20.28 12.43
CA LYS A 350 20.13 -19.04 11.67
C LYS A 350 19.75 -17.86 12.58
N ARG A 351 20.44 -16.74 12.42
CA ARG A 351 20.17 -15.48 13.12
C ARG A 351 20.27 -14.30 12.16
N ARG A 352 19.37 -13.33 12.35
CA ARG A 352 19.35 -12.07 11.61
C ARG A 352 19.90 -10.96 12.49
N LEU A 353 20.94 -10.27 12.03
CA LEU A 353 21.73 -9.33 12.83
C LEU A 353 21.87 -8.01 12.08
N ILE A 354 21.77 -6.89 12.78
CA ILE A 354 22.20 -5.59 12.26
C ILE A 354 23.71 -5.53 12.46
N ALA A 355 24.49 -5.52 11.38
CA ALA A 355 25.92 -5.75 11.44
C ALA A 355 26.67 -4.80 12.39
N HIS A 356 26.30 -3.53 12.45
CA HIS A 356 26.94 -2.54 13.34
C HIS A 356 26.53 -2.65 14.80
N ARG A 357 25.41 -3.29 15.12
CA ARG A 357 24.92 -3.45 16.50
C ARG A 357 25.31 -4.79 17.12
N ALA A 358 25.82 -5.71 16.31
CA ALA A 358 26.19 -7.04 16.73
C ALA A 358 27.73 -7.13 16.93
N PRO A 359 28.21 -7.76 18.02
CA PRO A 359 29.63 -7.97 18.27
C PRO A 359 30.21 -9.01 17.29
N ILE A 360 30.56 -8.57 16.08
CA ILE A 360 31.00 -9.42 14.96
C ILE A 360 32.46 -9.13 14.61
N GLU A 361 33.27 -10.18 14.54
CA GLU A 361 34.63 -10.18 14.00
C GLU A 361 34.66 -10.94 12.67
N ARG A 362 35.34 -10.39 11.66
CA ARG A 362 35.51 -11.05 10.35
C ARG A 362 36.66 -12.05 10.43
N LEU A 363 36.43 -13.28 9.98
CA LEU A 363 37.50 -14.28 9.88
C LEU A 363 38.04 -14.19 8.45
N SER A 364 39.14 -13.47 8.26
CA SER A 364 39.80 -13.37 6.95
C SER A 364 40.09 -14.77 6.42
N SER A 365 39.58 -15.08 5.23
CA SER A 365 39.96 -16.26 4.47
C SER A 365 41.46 -16.20 4.18
N ALA A 366 42.20 -17.18 4.71
CA ALA A 366 43.56 -17.48 4.26
C ALA A 366 43.55 -18.10 2.87
#